data_AF-W5N4P4-F1
#
_entry.id   AF-W5N4P4-F1
#
_cell.length_a   1.000
_cell.length_b   1.000
_cell.length_c   1.000
_cell.angle_alpha   90.00
_cell.angle_beta   90.00
_cell.angle_gamma   90.00
#
_symmetry.space_group_name_H-M   'P 1'
#
loop_
_entity.id
_entity.type
_entity.pdbx_description
1 polymer ?
#
loop_
_entity_poly.entity_id
_entity_poly.type
_entity_poly.pdbx_seq_one_letter_code
_entity_poly.pdbx_strand_id
1 'polypeptide(L)'
;ERSVILHMFDPFVPDSDVMTFLRRYIDVLAPPRIIMDLYKVWTGKRQYHIELRPDNRSRDGFAHPPATFAISPGRGYLFYGNQPPFCRKCRESGHREAECNATECRKCHQQGHQSGMPAVSPDSPISQDFPGKEPLFARELRSLIIHMYNPHVPDDIVTFLRRFVDVQGGGQKVVDEERIWTFKRRYLVRLRQSPTTPGGVLHPPANFTIGPNRGYLIYSGQPQTCRRCGRRHLGAECSTEVCRRCGRTGHVAIACTYQQLCNLCREPGNLYRVCPNKTRSFASVV
;
A
#
# COMPACT_ATOMS: atom_id res chain seq x y z
N GLU A 1 -6.50 -33.72 4.95
CA GLU A 1 -5.56 -32.96 4.09
C GLU A 1 -6.24 -31.83 3.33
N ARG A 2 -5.60 -30.67 3.19
CA ARG A 2 -6.12 -29.49 2.47
C ARG A 2 -5.01 -28.76 1.71
N SER A 3 -5.39 -28.07 0.63
CA SER A 3 -4.52 -27.08 -0.02
C SER A 3 -4.85 -25.69 0.52
N VAL A 4 -3.84 -25.03 1.06
CA VAL A 4 -3.90 -23.64 1.53
C VAL A 4 -3.21 -22.73 0.54
N ILE A 5 -3.90 -21.69 0.10
CA ILE A 5 -3.31 -20.58 -0.65
C ILE A 5 -3.09 -19.44 0.33
N LEU A 6 -1.83 -19.06 0.50
CA LEU A 6 -1.41 -17.99 1.38
C LEU A 6 -0.75 -16.90 0.55
N HIS A 7 -1.10 -15.65 0.84
CA HIS A 7 -0.47 -14.49 0.24
C HIS A 7 0.03 -13.57 1.34
N MET A 8 1.34 -13.36 1.35
CA MET A 8 1.96 -12.33 2.17
C MET A 8 2.03 -11.04 1.37
N PHE A 9 1.61 -9.93 1.97
CA PHE A 9 1.79 -8.60 1.34
C PHE A 9 3.26 -8.18 1.28
N ASP A 10 4.08 -8.76 2.15
CA ASP A 10 5.53 -8.73 2.06
C ASP A 10 6.01 -10.07 1.47
N PRO A 11 6.52 -10.07 0.22
CA PRO A 11 6.99 -11.28 -0.44
C PRO A 11 8.26 -11.87 0.18
N PHE A 12 9.00 -11.12 1.00
CA PHE A 12 10.28 -11.53 1.56
C PHE A 12 10.15 -12.23 2.91
N VAL A 13 8.94 -12.33 3.47
CA VAL A 13 8.72 -13.10 4.70
C VAL A 13 9.21 -14.54 4.46
N PRO A 14 10.20 -15.02 5.23
CA PRO A 14 10.75 -16.36 5.06
C PRO A 14 9.67 -17.41 5.24
N ASP A 15 9.76 -18.51 4.50
CA ASP A 15 8.87 -19.65 4.72
C ASP A 15 9.00 -20.19 6.15
N SER A 16 10.17 -20.11 6.78
CA SER A 16 10.35 -20.50 8.19
C SER A 16 9.42 -19.74 9.14
N ASP A 17 9.18 -18.46 8.90
CA ASP A 17 8.39 -17.60 9.79
C ASP A 17 6.90 -17.85 9.57
N VAL A 18 6.50 -17.98 8.30
CA VAL A 18 5.15 -18.41 7.90
C VAL A 18 4.82 -19.76 8.52
N MET A 19 5.73 -20.71 8.40
CA MET A 19 5.58 -22.05 8.95
C MET A 19 5.53 -22.04 10.49
N THR A 20 6.37 -21.23 11.14
CA THR A 20 6.36 -21.08 12.60
C THR A 20 5.03 -20.51 13.09
N PHE A 21 4.44 -19.55 12.37
CA PHE A 21 3.10 -19.07 12.67
C PHE A 21 2.03 -20.16 12.50
N LEU A 22 2.06 -20.84 11.35
CA LEU A 22 1.04 -21.82 10.94
C LEU A 22 1.05 -23.10 11.78
N ARG A 23 2.20 -23.53 12.31
CA ARG A 23 2.36 -24.72 13.17
C ARG A 23 1.43 -24.79 14.38
N ARG A 24 0.86 -23.65 14.80
CA ARG A 24 -0.14 -23.59 15.88
C ARG A 24 -1.50 -24.20 15.49
N TYR A 25 -1.79 -24.23 14.19
CA TYR A 25 -3.09 -24.61 13.65
C TYR A 25 -3.00 -25.83 12.74
N ILE A 26 -1.86 -26.00 12.07
CA ILE A 26 -1.72 -26.97 10.97
C ILE A 26 -0.39 -27.70 11.04
N ASP A 27 -0.38 -28.92 10.54
CA ASP A 27 0.82 -29.68 10.20
C ASP A 27 1.03 -29.62 8.68
N VAL A 28 2.28 -29.44 8.25
CA VAL A 28 2.60 -29.26 6.83
C VAL A 28 3.14 -30.56 6.27
N LEU A 29 2.45 -31.06 5.26
CA LEU A 29 2.68 -32.38 4.66
C LEU A 29 3.75 -32.33 3.56
N ALA A 30 3.96 -31.18 2.94
CA ALA A 30 4.92 -30.99 1.86
C ALA A 30 5.54 -29.58 1.85
N PRO A 31 6.74 -29.41 1.25
CA PRO A 31 7.35 -28.09 1.08
C PRO A 31 6.42 -27.11 0.35
N PRO A 32 6.43 -25.81 0.72
CA PRO A 32 5.62 -24.81 0.06
C PRO A 32 5.96 -24.67 -1.42
N ARG A 33 4.94 -24.53 -2.25
CA ARG A 33 5.08 -24.25 -3.68
C ARG A 33 4.75 -22.79 -3.94
N ILE A 34 5.62 -22.11 -4.67
CA ILE A 34 5.28 -20.78 -5.20
C ILE A 34 4.25 -20.92 -6.32
N ILE A 35 3.20 -20.10 -6.29
CA ILE A 35 2.21 -20.08 -7.36
C ILE A 35 2.68 -19.10 -8.42
N MET A 36 2.94 -19.63 -9.60
CA MET A 36 3.31 -18.87 -10.78
C MET A 36 2.08 -18.63 -11.65
N ASP A 37 2.06 -17.53 -12.39
CA ASP A 37 1.08 -17.33 -13.46
C ASP A 37 1.46 -18.09 -14.74
N LEU A 38 0.65 -17.94 -15.79
CA LEU A 38 0.87 -18.57 -17.10
C LEU A 38 2.20 -18.16 -17.77
N TYR A 39 2.82 -17.08 -17.30
CA TYR A 39 4.10 -16.54 -17.76
C TYR A 39 5.22 -16.82 -16.77
N LYS A 40 5.07 -17.85 -15.91
CA LYS A 40 6.08 -18.25 -14.92
C LYS A 40 6.55 -17.10 -14.01
N VAL A 41 5.71 -16.09 -13.78
CA VAL A 41 5.98 -15.01 -12.82
C VAL A 41 5.33 -15.35 -11.49
N TRP A 42 6.06 -15.13 -10.40
CA TRP A 42 5.52 -15.37 -9.07
C TRP A 42 4.37 -14.42 -8.74
N THR A 43 3.20 -14.99 -8.45
CA THR A 43 1.96 -14.24 -8.17
C THR A 43 1.90 -13.60 -6.78
N GLY A 44 2.97 -13.70 -5.98
CA GLY A 44 2.96 -13.33 -4.57
C GLY A 44 2.22 -14.33 -3.66
N LYS A 45 1.69 -15.42 -4.24
CA LYS A 45 0.96 -16.48 -3.52
C LYS A 45 1.84 -17.72 -3.36
N ARG A 46 1.66 -18.41 -2.24
CA ARG A 46 2.31 -19.68 -1.91
C ARG A 46 1.22 -20.70 -1.62
N GLN A 47 1.40 -21.92 -2.09
CA GLN A 47 0.53 -23.06 -1.82
C GLN A 47 1.21 -23.98 -0.80
N TYR A 48 0.48 -24.29 0.27
CA TYR A 48 0.90 -25.25 1.29
C TYR A 48 -0.05 -26.45 1.24
N HIS A 49 0.52 -27.66 1.31
CA HIS A 49 -0.24 -28.88 1.56
C HIS A 49 -0.20 -29.19 3.05
N ILE A 50 -1.38 -29.23 3.66
CA ILE A 50 -1.50 -29.14 5.11
C ILE A 50 -2.54 -30.12 5.67
N GLU A 51 -2.43 -30.41 6.96
CA GLU A 51 -3.43 -31.06 7.78
C GLU A 51 -3.80 -30.13 8.94
N LEU A 52 -5.10 -29.97 9.21
CA LEU A 52 -5.54 -29.14 10.34
C LEU A 52 -5.37 -29.95 11.62
N ARG A 53 -4.86 -29.32 12.67
CA ARG A 53 -4.78 -29.94 13.99
C ARG A 53 -6.17 -30.06 14.60
N PRO A 54 -6.43 -31.07 15.45
CA PRO A 54 -7.68 -31.16 16.19
C PRO A 54 -7.80 -30.02 17.21
N ASP A 55 -8.98 -29.43 17.32
CA ASP A 55 -9.35 -28.45 18.35
C ASP A 55 -10.79 -28.67 18.81
N ASN A 56 -10.92 -29.13 20.06
CA ASN A 56 -12.22 -29.42 20.68
C ASN A 56 -13.06 -28.16 20.95
N ARG A 57 -12.50 -26.96 20.79
CA ARG A 57 -13.22 -25.69 20.92
C ARG A 57 -13.89 -25.27 19.62
N SER A 58 -13.40 -25.75 18.47
CA SER A 58 -14.00 -25.44 17.18
C SER A 58 -15.23 -26.31 16.93
N ARG A 59 -16.24 -25.74 16.26
CA ARG A 59 -17.51 -26.39 15.98
C ARG A 59 -17.38 -27.64 15.10
N ASP A 60 -16.35 -27.69 14.25
CA ASP A 60 -16.01 -28.80 13.38
C ASP A 60 -14.82 -29.63 13.89
N GLY A 61 -14.33 -29.36 15.10
CA GLY A 61 -13.28 -30.15 15.75
C GLY A 61 -11.85 -29.86 15.27
N PHE A 62 -11.62 -28.81 14.48
CA PHE A 62 -10.29 -28.48 13.94
C PHE A 62 -9.81 -27.06 14.30
N ALA A 63 -8.51 -26.90 14.46
CA ALA A 63 -7.85 -25.60 14.66
C ALA A 63 -7.74 -24.86 13.33
N HIS A 64 -8.51 -23.78 13.17
CA HIS A 64 -8.49 -23.00 11.93
C HIS A 64 -7.51 -21.83 12.02
N PRO A 65 -6.51 -21.74 11.11
CA PRO A 65 -5.68 -20.54 11.05
C PRO A 65 -6.54 -19.34 10.65
N PRO A 66 -6.28 -18.15 11.23
CA PRO A 66 -7.04 -16.95 10.92
C PRO A 66 -6.86 -16.57 9.45
N ALA A 67 -7.97 -16.26 8.77
CA ALA A 67 -7.97 -15.88 7.36
C ALA A 67 -7.16 -14.62 7.06
N THR A 68 -7.02 -13.74 8.07
CA THR A 68 -6.13 -12.59 8.03
C THR A 68 -5.24 -12.60 9.26
N PHE A 69 -3.93 -12.46 9.06
CA PHE A 69 -2.96 -12.55 10.12
C PHE A 69 -1.80 -11.59 9.89
N ALA A 70 -0.94 -11.47 10.90
CA ALA A 70 0.28 -10.68 10.81
C ALA A 70 1.44 -11.50 11.36
N ILE A 71 2.53 -11.55 10.60
CA ILE A 71 3.82 -12.11 10.99
C ILE A 71 4.79 -10.98 10.72
N SER A 72 5.31 -10.38 11.80
CA SER A 72 6.31 -9.29 11.86
C SER A 72 6.46 -8.41 10.60
N PRO A 73 6.43 -7.07 10.75
CA PRO A 73 5.41 -6.13 10.21
C PRO A 73 4.47 -6.56 9.06
N GLY A 74 4.71 -7.68 8.38
CA GLY A 74 3.95 -8.20 7.25
C GLY A 74 2.55 -8.66 7.63
N ARG A 75 1.58 -8.28 6.80
CA ARG A 75 0.22 -8.83 6.85
C ARG A 75 0.11 -9.97 5.84
N GLY A 76 -0.69 -10.97 6.17
CA GLY A 76 -0.99 -12.09 5.30
C GLY A 76 -2.47 -12.38 5.25
N TYR A 77 -2.91 -12.95 4.14
CA TYR A 77 -4.22 -13.58 4.04
C TYR A 77 -4.09 -15.01 3.54
N LEU A 78 -5.01 -15.86 3.98
CA LEU A 78 -4.98 -17.29 3.75
C LEU A 78 -6.39 -17.80 3.44
N PHE A 79 -6.46 -18.66 2.42
CA PHE A 79 -7.68 -19.29 1.95
C PHE A 79 -7.48 -20.80 1.75
N TYR A 80 -8.49 -21.60 2.11
CA TYR A 80 -8.53 -23.03 1.83
C TYR A 80 -9.98 -23.51 1.69
N GLY A 81 -10.16 -24.67 1.05
CA GLY A 81 -11.48 -25.28 0.88
C GLY A 81 -12.16 -25.55 2.22
N ASN A 82 -13.45 -25.28 2.31
CA ASN A 82 -14.26 -25.40 3.53
C ASN A 82 -13.69 -24.61 4.72
N GLN A 83 -13.08 -23.45 4.46
CA GLN A 83 -12.69 -22.52 5.51
C GLN A 83 -13.97 -21.97 6.16
N PRO A 84 -14.14 -22.10 7.49
CA PRO A 84 -15.32 -21.60 8.18
C PRO A 84 -15.44 -20.07 8.03
N PRO A 85 -16.67 -19.53 8.04
CA PRO A 85 -16.87 -18.09 8.06
C PRO A 85 -16.13 -17.50 9.26
N PHE A 86 -15.47 -16.35 9.09
CA PHE A 86 -14.75 -15.68 10.17
C PHE A 86 -15.28 -14.27 10.38
N CYS A 87 -15.30 -13.85 11.63
CA CYS A 87 -15.78 -12.52 11.98
C CYS A 87 -14.64 -11.50 11.89
N ARG A 88 -14.86 -10.36 11.21
CA ARG A 88 -13.82 -9.32 11.09
C ARG A 88 -13.64 -8.49 12.37
N LYS A 89 -14.65 -8.45 13.25
CA LYS A 89 -14.60 -7.76 14.55
C LYS A 89 -13.75 -8.53 15.56
N CYS A 90 -14.07 -9.79 15.80
CA CYS A 90 -13.35 -10.60 16.79
C CYS A 90 -12.25 -11.49 16.19
N ARG A 91 -12.19 -11.71 14.86
CA ARG A 91 -11.26 -12.62 14.14
C ARG A 91 -11.39 -14.11 14.45
N GLU A 92 -12.43 -14.51 15.17
CA GLU A 92 -12.75 -15.92 15.41
C GLU A 92 -13.48 -16.55 14.22
N SER A 93 -13.32 -17.86 14.04
CA SER A 93 -14.04 -18.67 13.07
C SER A 93 -15.41 -19.13 13.61
N GLY A 94 -16.34 -19.45 12.70
CA GLY A 94 -17.64 -20.05 13.00
C GLY A 94 -18.84 -19.10 12.93
N HIS A 95 -18.65 -17.79 12.77
CA HIS A 95 -19.74 -16.81 12.65
C HIS A 95 -19.37 -15.61 11.77
N ARG A 96 -20.37 -14.89 11.28
CA ARG A 96 -20.20 -13.64 10.52
C ARG A 96 -20.26 -12.42 11.42
N GLU A 97 -19.80 -11.27 10.90
CA GLU A 97 -19.79 -10.01 11.65
C GLU A 97 -21.18 -9.56 12.17
N ALA A 98 -22.24 -9.90 11.44
CA ALA A 98 -23.62 -9.63 11.83
C ALA A 98 -24.11 -10.48 13.02
N GLU A 99 -23.47 -11.63 13.23
CA GLU A 99 -23.81 -12.62 14.27
C GLU A 99 -22.82 -12.54 15.45
N CYS A 100 -21.98 -11.52 15.48
CA CYS A 100 -20.93 -11.37 16.47
C CYS A 100 -21.42 -10.60 17.69
N ASN A 101 -21.43 -11.27 18.85
CA ASN A 101 -21.80 -10.69 20.14
C ASN A 101 -20.62 -9.99 20.85
N ALA A 102 -19.47 -9.84 20.20
CA ALA A 102 -18.33 -9.15 20.77
C ALA A 102 -18.61 -7.64 20.87
N THR A 103 -18.85 -7.17 22.09
CA THR A 103 -19.07 -5.75 22.42
C THR A 103 -17.78 -5.01 22.76
N GLU A 104 -16.70 -5.75 23.00
CA GLU A 104 -15.39 -5.24 23.39
C GLU A 104 -14.44 -5.13 22.20
N CYS A 105 -13.72 -4.02 22.13
CA CYS A 105 -12.66 -3.83 21.16
C CYS A 105 -11.47 -4.74 21.50
N ARG A 106 -11.17 -5.75 20.66
CA ARG A 106 -10.04 -6.67 20.88
C ARG A 106 -8.66 -6.00 20.95
N LYS A 107 -8.52 -4.73 20.55
CA LYS A 107 -7.24 -4.00 20.63
C LYS A 107 -6.96 -3.38 22.00
N CYS A 108 -8.00 -2.92 22.70
CA CYS A 108 -7.85 -2.20 23.98
C CYS A 108 -8.81 -2.70 25.06
N HIS A 109 -9.62 -3.72 24.77
CA HIS A 109 -10.60 -4.37 25.64
C HIS A 109 -11.70 -3.46 26.19
N GLN A 110 -11.88 -2.26 25.62
CA GLN A 110 -12.94 -1.33 26.03
C GLN A 110 -14.21 -1.51 25.17
N GLN A 111 -15.36 -1.30 25.79
CA GLN A 111 -16.67 -1.33 25.13
C GLN A 111 -17.00 0.00 24.43
N GLY A 112 -17.90 -0.01 23.45
CA GLY A 112 -18.52 1.21 22.92
C GLY A 112 -17.87 1.88 21.70
N HIS A 113 -16.84 1.29 21.08
CA HIS A 113 -16.29 1.81 19.82
C HIS A 113 -15.98 0.70 18.79
N GLN A 114 -16.14 1.03 17.51
CA GLN A 114 -15.76 0.16 16.40
C GLN A 114 -14.32 0.46 15.97
N SER A 115 -13.58 -0.56 15.54
CA SER A 115 -12.21 -0.42 15.04
C SER A 115 -12.19 0.41 13.74
N GLY A 116 -12.14 1.74 13.83
CA GLY A 116 -12.15 2.61 12.66
C GLY A 116 -12.51 4.08 12.91
N MET A 117 -12.99 4.44 14.10
CA MET A 117 -13.22 5.81 14.51
C MET A 117 -12.32 6.15 15.70
N PRO A 118 -11.64 7.32 15.72
CA PRO A 118 -11.00 7.78 16.95
C PRO A 118 -12.12 8.04 17.97
N ALA A 119 -12.02 7.43 19.15
CA ALA A 119 -12.84 7.81 20.28
C ALA A 119 -12.52 9.27 20.60
N VAL A 120 -13.50 10.17 20.44
CA VAL A 120 -13.40 11.54 20.93
C VAL A 120 -13.82 11.49 22.39
N SER A 121 -12.84 11.60 23.29
CA SER A 121 -13.08 11.94 24.68
C SER A 121 -12.54 13.36 24.93
N PRO A 122 -13.31 14.27 25.56
CA PRO A 122 -12.96 15.69 25.62
C PRO A 122 -11.82 16.05 26.58
N ASP A 123 -11.37 15.14 27.44
CA ASP A 123 -10.38 15.49 28.46
C ASP A 123 -9.28 14.42 28.54
N SER A 124 -8.20 14.64 27.80
CA SER A 124 -6.90 14.06 28.14
C SER A 124 -5.78 14.98 27.64
N PRO A 125 -4.76 15.27 28.47
CA PRO A 125 -3.77 16.28 28.17
C PRO A 125 -2.93 15.89 26.95
N ILE A 126 -2.66 16.92 26.16
CA ILE A 126 -1.74 16.97 25.04
C ILE A 126 -0.38 16.33 25.39
N SER A 127 0.05 15.44 24.48
CA SER A 127 1.43 15.06 24.16
C SER A 127 2.42 14.86 25.32
N GLN A 128 2.73 13.60 25.59
CA GLN A 128 4.13 13.25 25.85
C GLN A 128 4.74 12.74 24.55
N ASP A 129 5.60 13.59 23.99
CA ASP A 129 6.59 13.22 22.99
C ASP A 129 7.33 11.97 23.45
N PHE A 130 7.13 10.85 22.75
CA PHE A 130 8.11 9.78 22.74
C PHE A 130 9.13 10.11 21.65
N PRO A 131 10.37 10.49 22.00
CA PRO A 131 11.39 10.73 21.00
C PRO A 131 11.77 9.39 20.35
N GLY A 132 11.63 9.31 19.03
CA GLY A 132 12.49 8.47 18.21
C GLY A 132 12.15 7.00 18.02
N LYS A 133 10.90 6.53 18.17
CA LYS A 133 10.53 5.21 17.62
C LYS A 133 10.00 5.35 16.20
N GLU A 134 10.91 5.32 15.23
CA GLU A 134 10.56 5.14 13.82
C GLU A 134 9.68 3.89 13.67
N PRO A 135 8.52 3.99 13.01
CA PRO A 135 7.81 2.79 12.62
C PRO A 135 8.69 1.98 11.65
N LEU A 136 8.89 0.69 11.91
CA LEU A 136 9.78 -0.19 11.14
C LEU A 136 9.49 -0.17 9.62
N PHE A 137 8.23 0.06 9.21
CA PHE A 137 7.82 0.16 7.81
C PHE A 137 8.33 1.42 7.07
N ALA A 138 8.80 2.45 7.79
CA ALA A 138 9.39 3.66 7.21
C ALA A 138 10.85 3.46 6.77
N ARG A 139 11.54 2.42 7.26
CA ARG A 139 12.92 2.09 6.85
C ARG A 139 12.99 1.16 5.65
N GLU A 140 11.92 0.42 5.39
CA GLU A 140 11.80 -0.60 4.35
C GLU A 140 11.80 0.01 2.94
N LEU A 141 12.62 -0.54 2.05
CA LEU A 141 12.64 -0.17 0.63
C LEU A 141 11.43 -0.78 -0.08
N ARG A 142 10.71 0.05 -0.85
CA ARG A 142 9.54 -0.34 -1.62
C ARG A 142 9.82 -0.24 -3.11
N SER A 143 9.27 -1.19 -3.86
CA SER A 143 9.26 -1.16 -5.32
C SER A 143 8.03 -0.41 -5.82
N LEU A 144 8.24 0.71 -6.49
CA LEU A 144 7.22 1.45 -7.22
C LEU A 144 7.31 1.08 -8.70
N ILE A 145 6.22 0.59 -9.27
CA ILE A 145 6.09 0.37 -10.70
C ILE A 145 5.34 1.58 -11.28
N ILE A 146 5.98 2.26 -12.23
CA ILE A 146 5.48 3.48 -12.84
C ILE A 146 5.27 3.23 -14.33
N HIS A 147 4.10 3.62 -14.83
CA HIS A 147 3.80 3.64 -16.25
C HIS A 147 3.52 5.09 -16.66
N MET A 148 4.26 5.55 -17.68
CA MET A 148 3.97 6.81 -18.36
C MET A 148 3.31 6.49 -19.70
N TYR A 149 2.17 7.10 -19.99
CA TYR A 149 1.49 6.91 -21.28
C TYR A 149 2.32 7.45 -22.45
N ASN A 150 3.19 8.43 -22.18
CA ASN A 150 4.25 8.82 -23.10
C ASN A 150 5.56 8.13 -22.65
N PRO A 151 6.10 7.18 -23.41
CA PRO A 151 7.30 6.43 -23.02
C PRO A 151 8.58 7.27 -23.12
N HIS A 152 8.54 8.40 -23.83
CA HIS A 152 9.68 9.31 -24.02
C HIS A 152 9.78 10.39 -22.95
N VAL A 153 9.04 10.25 -21.84
CA VAL A 153 9.20 11.14 -20.70
C VAL A 153 10.65 11.06 -20.20
N PRO A 154 11.37 12.19 -20.15
CA PRO A 154 12.72 12.27 -19.58
C PRO A 154 12.74 11.79 -18.13
N ASP A 155 13.91 11.65 -17.51
CA ASP A 155 14.04 11.13 -16.13
C ASP A 155 13.51 12.08 -15.02
N ASP A 156 12.61 12.99 -15.40
CA ASP A 156 11.77 13.84 -14.55
C ASP A 156 10.94 13.04 -13.54
N ILE A 157 10.75 11.73 -13.77
CA ILE A 157 10.05 10.84 -12.84
C ILE A 157 10.73 10.86 -11.47
N VAL A 158 12.06 10.86 -11.42
CA VAL A 158 12.81 10.90 -10.14
C VAL A 158 12.56 12.22 -9.43
N THR A 159 12.67 13.34 -10.15
CA THR A 159 12.39 14.68 -9.62
C THR A 159 10.96 14.78 -9.07
N PHE A 160 9.99 14.21 -9.79
CA PHE A 160 8.61 14.13 -9.32
C PHE A 160 8.46 13.28 -8.06
N LEU A 161 9.06 12.08 -8.02
CA LEU A 161 8.97 11.15 -6.89
C LEU A 161 9.59 11.73 -5.62
N ARG A 162 10.70 12.48 -5.73
CA ARG A 162 11.39 13.14 -4.60
C ARG A 162 10.51 14.10 -3.80
N ARG A 163 9.32 14.47 -4.30
CA ARG A 163 8.31 15.22 -3.56
C ARG A 163 7.64 14.41 -2.44
N PHE A 164 7.66 13.08 -2.55
CA PHE A 164 6.91 12.18 -1.68
C PHE A 164 7.80 11.11 -1.04
N VAL A 165 8.84 10.65 -1.76
CA VAL A 165 9.64 9.48 -1.40
C VAL A 165 11.13 9.72 -1.64
N ASP A 166 11.98 8.98 -0.94
CA ASP A 166 13.43 8.98 -1.17
C ASP A 166 13.79 7.86 -2.15
N VAL A 167 14.02 8.25 -3.40
CA VAL A 167 14.36 7.33 -4.49
C VAL A 167 15.80 6.83 -4.35
N GLN A 168 15.98 5.51 -4.37
CA GLN A 168 17.28 4.83 -4.35
C GLN A 168 17.69 4.46 -5.78
N GLY A 169 18.54 5.29 -6.38
CA GLY A 169 19.06 5.06 -7.73
C GLY A 169 18.10 5.41 -8.88
N GLY A 170 18.46 4.98 -10.08
CA GLY A 170 17.71 5.23 -11.31
C GLY A 170 16.55 4.25 -11.54
N GLY A 171 15.64 4.61 -12.45
CA GLY A 171 14.52 3.77 -12.83
C GLY A 171 14.94 2.58 -13.69
N GLN A 172 14.66 1.37 -13.23
CA GLN A 172 14.94 0.14 -13.98
C GLN A 172 13.81 -0.14 -14.96
N LYS A 173 14.13 -0.31 -16.25
CA LYS A 173 13.12 -0.74 -17.23
C LYS A 173 12.60 -2.13 -16.86
N VAL A 174 11.28 -2.25 -16.77
CA VAL A 174 10.63 -3.55 -16.59
C VAL A 174 10.49 -4.19 -17.96
N VAL A 175 11.26 -5.23 -18.21
CA VAL A 175 11.17 -6.03 -19.42
C VAL A 175 10.31 -7.27 -19.17
N ASP A 176 9.64 -7.75 -20.20
CA ASP A 176 8.98 -9.06 -20.20
C ASP A 176 9.97 -10.18 -20.51
N GLU A 177 9.44 -11.40 -20.66
CA GLU A 177 10.23 -12.61 -20.91
C GLU A 177 10.99 -12.58 -22.24
N GLU A 178 10.46 -11.86 -23.23
CA GLU A 178 11.07 -11.68 -24.56
C GLU A 178 12.11 -10.56 -24.58
N ARG A 179 12.44 -9.99 -23.39
CA ARG A 179 13.32 -8.83 -23.21
C ARG A 179 12.78 -7.55 -23.86
N ILE A 180 11.47 -7.49 -24.11
CA ILE A 180 10.80 -6.31 -24.63
C ILE A 180 10.43 -5.41 -23.45
N TRP A 181 10.64 -4.10 -23.60
CA TRP A 181 10.32 -3.15 -22.56
C TRP A 181 8.80 -2.96 -22.45
N THR A 182 8.22 -3.28 -21.28
CA THR A 182 6.78 -3.17 -21.00
C THR A 182 6.28 -1.72 -20.83
N PHE A 183 7.10 -0.73 -21.21
CA PHE A 183 6.88 0.70 -20.98
C PHE A 183 6.72 1.08 -19.49
N LYS A 184 7.06 0.17 -18.57
CA LYS A 184 7.04 0.41 -17.13
C LYS A 184 8.47 0.58 -16.61
N ARG A 185 8.62 1.39 -15.56
CA ARG A 185 9.88 1.56 -14.83
C ARG A 185 9.68 1.21 -13.36
N ARG A 186 10.63 0.48 -12.79
CA ARG A 186 10.70 0.12 -11.38
C ARG A 186 11.65 1.05 -10.65
N TYR A 187 11.19 1.66 -9.57
CA TYR A 187 12.02 2.48 -8.67
C TYR A 187 12.01 1.86 -7.27
N LEU A 188 13.18 1.72 -6.67
CA LEU A 188 13.29 1.42 -5.25
C LEU A 188 13.22 2.73 -4.48
N VAL A 189 12.33 2.83 -3.50
CA VAL A 189 12.11 4.08 -2.76
C VAL A 189 11.89 3.81 -1.28
N ARG A 190 12.15 4.82 -0.45
CA ARG A 190 11.70 4.87 0.94
C ARG A 190 10.57 5.89 1.08
N LEU A 191 9.47 5.52 1.74
CA LEU A 191 8.38 6.47 1.98
C LEU A 191 8.79 7.47 3.07
N ARG A 192 8.59 8.77 2.82
CA ARG A 192 8.86 9.80 3.83
C ARG A 192 7.78 9.80 4.89
N GLN A 193 8.14 10.16 6.12
CA GLN A 193 7.18 10.29 7.19
C GLN A 193 6.36 11.58 7.04
N SER A 194 5.09 11.54 7.43
CA SER A 194 4.22 12.70 7.49
C SER A 194 3.27 12.56 8.67
N PRO A 195 3.33 13.48 9.66
CA PRO A 195 2.44 13.44 10.82
C PRO A 195 0.99 13.76 10.43
N THR A 196 0.78 14.41 9.29
CA THR A 196 -0.53 14.87 8.80
C THR A 196 -1.29 13.83 7.98
N THR A 197 -0.64 12.76 7.52
CA THR A 197 -1.27 11.76 6.65
C THR A 197 -1.71 10.53 7.44
N PRO A 198 -2.95 10.01 7.26
CA PRO A 198 -3.37 8.75 7.84
C PRO A 198 -2.42 7.60 7.43
N GLY A 199 -1.73 7.00 8.40
CA GLY A 199 -0.67 6.01 8.15
C GLY A 199 0.76 6.52 8.38
N GLY A 200 0.93 7.81 8.70
CA GLY A 200 2.22 8.38 9.15
C GLY A 200 3.26 8.57 8.06
N VAL A 201 2.91 8.36 6.79
CA VAL A 201 3.82 8.49 5.64
C VAL A 201 3.19 9.22 4.46
N LEU A 202 4.04 9.90 3.68
CA LEU A 202 3.67 10.53 2.41
C LEU A 202 3.56 9.47 1.33
N HIS A 203 2.33 9.30 0.84
CA HIS A 203 2.05 8.45 -0.29
C HIS A 203 2.10 9.26 -1.58
N PRO A 204 2.91 8.86 -2.59
CA PRO A 204 2.81 9.46 -3.90
C PRO A 204 1.45 9.11 -4.53
N PRO A 205 0.87 10.04 -5.31
CA PRO A 205 -0.46 9.87 -5.87
C PRO A 205 -0.48 8.74 -6.91
N ALA A 206 -1.50 7.88 -6.87
CA ALA A 206 -1.62 6.74 -7.79
C ALA A 206 -1.70 7.16 -9.26
N ASN A 207 -2.32 8.30 -9.54
CA ASN A 207 -2.38 8.90 -10.87
C ASN A 207 -1.74 10.28 -10.80
N PHE A 208 -0.89 10.61 -11.75
CA PHE A 208 -0.14 11.86 -11.72
C PHE A 208 0.13 12.42 -13.11
N THR A 209 0.67 13.64 -13.13
CA THR A 209 1.07 14.35 -14.35
C THR A 209 2.44 14.96 -14.16
N ILE A 210 3.26 14.88 -15.21
CA ILE A 210 4.56 15.56 -15.32
C ILE A 210 4.52 16.36 -16.62
N GLY A 211 4.35 17.67 -16.50
CA GLY A 211 4.07 18.56 -17.62
C GLY A 211 2.78 18.11 -18.35
N PRO A 212 2.84 17.88 -19.67
CA PRO A 212 1.70 17.37 -20.44
C PRO A 212 1.48 15.86 -20.30
N ASN A 213 2.45 15.12 -19.73
CA ASN A 213 2.45 13.67 -19.74
C ASN A 213 1.75 13.09 -18.52
N ARG A 214 0.80 12.19 -18.75
CA ARG A 214 0.08 11.48 -17.70
C ARG A 214 0.78 10.16 -17.37
N GLY A 215 0.69 9.75 -16.12
CA GLY A 215 1.19 8.46 -15.66
C GLY A 215 0.44 7.94 -14.46
N TYR A 216 0.67 6.68 -14.16
CA TYR A 216 0.20 6.07 -12.92
C TYR A 216 1.32 5.28 -12.27
N LEU A 217 1.21 5.09 -10.96
CA LEU A 217 2.15 4.31 -10.17
C LEU A 217 1.40 3.36 -9.24
N ILE A 218 1.99 2.20 -9.03
CA ILE A 218 1.48 1.15 -8.16
C ILE A 218 2.59 0.63 -7.25
N TYR A 219 2.24 0.35 -6.00
CA TYR A 219 3.13 -0.28 -5.02
C TYR A 219 2.33 -0.95 -3.90
N SER A 220 2.96 -1.88 -3.18
CA SER A 220 2.31 -2.58 -2.06
C SER A 220 1.97 -1.63 -0.91
N GLY A 221 0.74 -1.73 -0.41
CA GLY A 221 0.22 -0.86 0.65
C GLY A 221 -0.19 0.53 0.18
N GLN A 222 -0.31 0.76 -1.14
CA GLN A 222 -0.82 2.03 -1.67
C GLN A 222 -2.28 2.23 -1.23
N PRO A 223 -2.60 3.36 -0.58
CA PRO A 223 -3.96 3.64 -0.16
C PRO A 223 -4.88 3.86 -1.36
N GLN A 224 -6.13 3.43 -1.25
CA GLN A 224 -7.15 3.85 -2.19
C GLN A 224 -7.45 5.33 -2.00
N THR A 225 -6.97 6.14 -2.94
CA THR A 225 -7.14 7.60 -2.95
C THR A 225 -8.00 8.03 -4.12
N CYS A 226 -8.83 9.05 -3.90
CA CYS A 226 -9.59 9.71 -4.93
C CYS A 226 -8.69 10.28 -6.02
N ARG A 227 -9.03 10.01 -7.29
CA ARG A 227 -8.27 10.51 -8.45
C ARG A 227 -8.33 12.03 -8.63
N ARG A 228 -9.30 12.71 -8.02
CA ARG A 228 -9.44 14.18 -8.12
C ARG A 228 -8.60 14.92 -7.08
N CYS A 229 -8.63 14.48 -5.83
CA CYS A 229 -8.03 15.23 -4.71
C CYS A 229 -6.93 14.48 -3.94
N GLY A 230 -6.69 13.20 -4.25
CA GLY A 230 -5.66 12.39 -3.59
C GLY A 230 -5.98 11.96 -2.16
N ARG A 231 -7.16 12.28 -1.62
CA ARG A 231 -7.61 11.88 -0.27
C ARG A 231 -8.41 10.57 -0.31
N ARG A 232 -8.57 9.93 0.85
CA ARG A 232 -9.30 8.65 0.98
C ARG A 232 -10.82 8.86 0.94
N HIS A 233 -11.41 8.80 -0.26
CA HIS A 233 -12.86 8.72 -0.51
C HIS A 233 -13.13 8.24 -1.95
N LEU A 234 -14.39 7.92 -2.25
CA LEU A 234 -14.82 7.56 -3.60
C LEU A 234 -14.86 8.80 -4.50
N GLY A 235 -14.38 8.66 -5.74
CA GLY A 235 -14.31 9.78 -6.68
C GLY A 235 -15.67 10.41 -7.00
N ALA A 236 -16.77 9.66 -6.86
CA ALA A 236 -18.15 10.14 -7.00
C ALA A 236 -18.55 11.12 -5.89
N GLU A 237 -18.01 10.95 -4.69
CA GLU A 237 -18.30 11.75 -3.49
C GLU A 237 -17.32 12.93 -3.33
N CYS A 238 -16.42 13.12 -4.30
CA CYS A 238 -15.39 14.15 -4.23
C CYS A 238 -15.93 15.52 -4.65
N SER A 239 -16.24 16.37 -3.67
CA SER A 239 -16.49 17.81 -3.86
C SER A 239 -15.21 18.66 -3.79
N THR A 240 -14.07 18.05 -3.44
CA THR A 240 -12.81 18.78 -3.25
C THR A 240 -12.19 19.17 -4.59
N GLU A 241 -12.12 20.48 -4.84
CA GLU A 241 -11.38 21.04 -5.97
C GLU A 241 -9.95 21.38 -5.57
N VAL A 242 -8.98 20.76 -6.26
CA VAL A 242 -7.55 21.07 -6.09
C VAL A 242 -7.10 21.99 -7.21
N CYS A 243 -6.64 23.19 -6.85
CA CYS A 243 -6.15 24.17 -7.80
C CYS A 243 -4.90 23.66 -8.52
N ARG A 244 -4.92 23.61 -9.85
CA ARG A 244 -3.77 23.15 -10.65
C ARG A 244 -2.58 24.14 -10.66
N ARG A 245 -2.79 25.41 -10.29
CA ARG A 245 -1.72 26.42 -10.22
C ARG A 245 -0.87 26.30 -8.95
N CYS A 246 -1.53 26.24 -7.79
CA CYS A 246 -0.86 26.25 -6.49
C CYS A 246 -0.94 24.91 -5.75
N GLY A 247 -1.79 23.97 -6.18
CA GLY A 247 -2.01 22.67 -5.54
C GLY A 247 -2.82 22.70 -4.24
N ARG A 248 -3.34 23.87 -3.83
CA ARG A 248 -4.20 24.01 -2.65
C ARG A 248 -5.65 23.68 -2.99
N THR A 249 -6.43 23.32 -1.98
CA THR A 249 -7.86 23.02 -2.13
C THR A 249 -8.73 24.25 -1.91
N GLY A 250 -9.95 24.25 -2.45
CA GLY A 250 -10.99 25.26 -2.15
C GLY A 250 -11.10 26.39 -3.18
N HIS A 251 -10.38 26.31 -4.30
CA HIS A 251 -10.56 27.23 -5.42
C HIS A 251 -10.11 26.60 -6.75
N VAL A 252 -10.66 27.10 -7.85
CA VAL A 252 -10.23 26.76 -9.22
C VAL A 252 -9.02 27.57 -9.65
N ALA A 253 -8.32 27.07 -10.67
CA ALA A 253 -7.14 27.74 -11.21
C ALA A 253 -7.42 29.18 -11.66
N ILE A 254 -8.61 29.50 -12.17
CA ILE A 254 -8.98 30.85 -12.62
C ILE A 254 -9.03 31.83 -11.44
N ALA A 255 -9.55 31.40 -10.29
CA ALA A 255 -9.67 32.20 -9.07
C ALA A 255 -8.44 32.12 -8.14
N CYS A 256 -7.31 31.59 -8.64
CA CYS A 256 -6.11 31.41 -7.83
C CYS A 256 -5.33 32.72 -7.66
N THR A 257 -5.25 33.23 -6.43
CA THR A 257 -4.42 34.38 -6.06
C THR A 257 -3.00 34.01 -5.61
N TYR A 258 -2.76 32.71 -5.38
CA TYR A 258 -1.44 32.21 -4.99
C TYR A 258 -0.49 32.12 -6.18
N GLN A 259 0.81 32.24 -5.89
CA GLN A 259 1.86 32.09 -6.89
C GLN A 259 1.79 30.72 -7.57
N GLN A 260 2.00 30.72 -8.90
CA GLN A 260 2.04 29.49 -9.66
C GLN A 260 3.28 28.68 -9.32
N LEU A 261 3.08 27.39 -9.04
CA LEU A 261 4.15 26.46 -8.75
C LEU A 261 4.45 25.57 -9.95
N CYS A 262 5.71 25.23 -10.14
CA CYS A 262 6.12 24.31 -11.19
C CYS A 262 5.43 22.94 -11.01
N ASN A 263 4.91 22.38 -12.11
CA ASN A 263 4.27 21.07 -12.07
C ASN A 263 5.23 19.92 -11.70
N LEU A 264 6.53 20.07 -12.01
CA LEU A 264 7.57 19.08 -11.72
C LEU A 264 8.13 19.24 -10.30
N CYS A 265 8.86 20.33 -10.03
CA CYS A 265 9.59 20.52 -8.77
C CYS A 265 8.81 21.23 -7.66
N ARG A 266 7.63 21.79 -7.96
CA ARG A 266 6.80 22.58 -7.03
C ARG A 266 7.41 23.89 -6.52
N GLU A 267 8.53 24.32 -7.09
CA GLU A 267 9.10 25.65 -6.84
C GLU A 267 8.33 26.76 -7.57
N PRO A 268 8.22 27.96 -6.98
CA PRO A 268 7.71 29.15 -7.66
C PRO A 268 8.72 29.69 -8.69
N GLY A 269 8.25 30.58 -9.58
CA GLY A 269 9.12 31.34 -10.49
C GLY A 269 9.47 30.65 -11.82
N ASN A 270 9.14 29.36 -12.00
CA ASN A 270 9.32 28.68 -13.27
C ASN A 270 8.14 27.75 -13.62
N LEU A 271 7.84 27.64 -14.92
CA LEU A 271 6.92 26.64 -15.46
C LEU A 271 7.67 25.35 -15.80
N TYR A 272 6.93 24.26 -16.05
CA TYR A 272 7.53 22.97 -16.44
C TYR A 272 8.45 23.10 -17.67
N ARG A 273 8.06 23.88 -18.67
CA ARG A 273 8.81 24.02 -19.93
C ARG A 273 10.24 24.54 -19.73
N VAL A 274 10.42 25.45 -18.78
CA VAL A 274 11.69 26.13 -18.46
C VAL A 274 12.23 25.72 -17.09
N CYS A 275 11.80 24.57 -16.56
CA CYS A 275 12.20 24.14 -15.24
C CYS A 275 13.67 23.72 -15.23
N PRO A 276 14.52 24.27 -14.35
CA PRO A 276 15.94 23.89 -14.29
C PRO A 276 16.13 22.45 -13.81
N ASN A 277 15.19 21.93 -13.02
CA ASN A 277 15.18 20.55 -12.54
C ASN A 277 14.58 19.55 -13.55
N LYS A 278 14.17 20.02 -14.73
CA LYS A 278 13.71 19.16 -15.82
C LYS A 278 14.92 18.59 -16.54
N THR A 279 14.92 17.28 -16.73
CA THR A 279 15.91 16.58 -17.53
C THR A 279 15.78 17.04 -18.97
N ARG A 280 16.84 17.63 -19.53
CA ARG A 280 16.86 18.05 -20.93
C ARG A 280 16.80 16.80 -21.81
N SER A 281 15.82 16.74 -22.71
CA SER A 281 15.81 15.71 -23.76
C SER A 281 16.78 16.12 -24.86
N PHE A 282 17.30 15.16 -25.63
CA PHE A 282 18.13 15.43 -26.80
C PHE A 282 17.50 16.46 -27.75
N ALA A 283 16.17 16.45 -27.91
CA ALA A 283 15.42 17.40 -28.72
C ALA A 283 15.36 18.84 -28.17
N SER A 284 15.89 19.12 -26.98
CA SER A 284 15.93 20.47 -26.36
C SER A 284 17.32 21.11 -26.37
N VAL A 285 18.31 20.43 -26.97
CA VAL A 285 19.70 20.87 -27.08
C VAL A 285 20.07 21.25 -28.52
N VAL A 286 19.17 21.00 -29.48
CA VAL A 286 19.31 21.36 -30.90
C VAL A 286 18.50 22.62 -31.18
#